data_AF-A0A8H9JQP8-F1
#
_entry.id   AF-A0A8H9JQP8-F1
#
_cell.length_a   1.000
_cell.length_b   1.000
_cell.length_c   1.000
_cell.angle_alpha   90.00
_cell.angle_beta   90.00
_cell.angle_gamma   90.00
#
_symmetry.space_group_name_H-M   'P 1'
#
loop_
_entity.id
_entity.type
_entity.pdbx_description
1 polymer ?
#
loop_
_entity_poly.entity_id
_entity_poly.type
_entity_poly.pdbx_seq_one_letter_code
_entity_poly.pdbx_strand_id
1 'polypeptide(L)'
;MGQANNDYERVKLAQKEYDKLTVEGAVNIPTANGTEKTIGIVSQKINNKSTGEQSYIITDKYTPPTASISERNKVKELTILYKGSTAPANGNFNVPKHPDYKDVRKDWLSNDIPTAIQITNGGGSTVTPQLKTSAETLKQTMKLYPNAQIYVYGHSLGSMNAQYAIADLDKKDIKR
;
A
#
# COMPACT_ATOMS: atom_id res chain seq x y z
N MET A 1 -9.68 18.24 12.94
CA MET A 1 -9.57 17.77 11.54
C MET A 1 -8.11 17.89 11.16
N GLY A 2 -7.44 16.80 10.78
CA GLY A 2 -6.05 16.88 10.36
C GLY A 2 -5.93 17.71 9.09
N GLN A 3 -4.88 18.53 8.98
CA GLN A 3 -4.63 19.30 7.76
C GLN A 3 -4.37 18.34 6.60
N ALA A 4 -5.10 18.49 5.49
CA ALA A 4 -4.90 17.68 4.29
C ALA A 4 -3.44 17.73 3.82
N ASN A 5 -2.87 16.59 3.42
CA ASN A 5 -1.50 16.54 2.92
C ASN A 5 -1.40 17.25 1.57
N ASN A 6 -0.40 18.13 1.41
CA ASN A 6 -0.01 18.68 0.11
C ASN A 6 0.74 17.63 -0.74
N ASP A 7 1.02 17.91 -2.02
CA ASP A 7 1.60 16.91 -2.92
C ASP A 7 3.00 16.44 -2.47
N TYR A 8 3.83 17.34 -1.93
CA TYR A 8 5.11 16.95 -1.35
C TYR A 8 4.92 15.98 -0.18
N GLU A 9 4.03 16.29 0.75
CA GLU A 9 3.71 15.45 1.91
C GLU A 9 3.14 14.09 1.48
N ARG A 10 2.30 14.05 0.43
CA ARG A 10 1.77 12.80 -0.14
C ARG A 10 2.87 11.92 -0.72
N VAL A 11 3.85 12.51 -1.42
CA VAL A 11 5.03 11.77 -1.91
C VAL A 11 5.84 11.22 -0.74
N LYS A 12 6.08 12.03 0.29
CA LYS A 12 6.81 11.59 1.49
C LYS A 12 6.09 10.49 2.24
N LEU A 13 4.76 10.54 2.30
CA LEU A 13 3.94 9.48 2.87
C LEU A 13 3.98 8.20 2.05
N ALA A 14 3.85 8.27 0.71
CA ALA A 14 3.98 7.10 -0.14
C ALA A 14 5.35 6.42 0.01
N GLN A 15 6.44 7.19 0.14
CA GLN A 15 7.79 6.65 0.38
C GLN A 15 7.90 5.81 1.66
N LYS A 16 7.06 6.08 2.68
CA LYS A 16 7.02 5.30 3.93
C LYS A 16 6.63 3.83 3.74
N GLU A 17 6.07 3.45 2.59
CA GLU A 17 5.76 2.06 2.28
C GLU A 17 7.01 1.15 2.32
N TYR A 18 8.20 1.70 2.06
CA TYR A 18 9.47 0.96 2.06
C TYR A 18 10.15 0.94 3.43
N ASP A 19 9.68 1.74 4.38
CA ASP A 19 10.24 1.80 5.73
C ASP A 19 9.88 0.55 6.54
N LYS A 20 10.73 0.23 7.52
CA LYS A 20 10.47 -0.84 8.49
C LYS A 20 9.55 -0.35 9.60
N LEU A 21 8.34 0.05 9.24
CA LEU A 21 7.33 0.46 10.22
C LEU A 21 6.94 -0.73 11.13
N THR A 22 6.73 -0.43 12.40
CA THR A 22 6.34 -1.39 13.44
C THR A 22 4.91 -1.11 13.88
N VAL A 23 4.16 -2.16 14.20
CA VAL A 23 2.85 -2.02 14.85
C VAL A 23 3.01 -1.20 16.14
N GLU A 24 2.02 -0.36 16.46
CA GLU A 24 2.06 0.65 17.55
C GLU A 24 3.07 1.80 17.34
N GLY A 25 3.88 1.75 16.29
CA GLY A 25 4.81 2.83 15.93
C GLY A 25 4.10 4.02 15.30
N ALA A 26 4.51 5.23 15.68
CA ALA A 26 4.08 6.46 15.03
C ALA A 26 4.69 6.59 13.63
N VAL A 27 3.92 7.11 12.68
CA VAL A 27 4.36 7.40 11.32
C VAL A 27 4.45 8.90 11.14
N ASN A 28 5.68 9.42 11.04
CA ASN A 28 5.94 10.84 10.82
C ASN A 28 6.50 11.06 9.42
N ILE A 29 6.11 12.15 8.78
CA ILE A 29 6.67 12.61 7.51
C ILE A 29 7.25 14.02 7.65
N PRO A 30 8.29 14.38 6.89
CA PRO A 30 8.73 15.76 6.81
C PRO A 30 7.71 16.61 6.04
N THR A 31 7.49 17.83 6.49
CA THR A 31 6.69 18.86 5.79
C THR A 31 7.58 19.68 4.85
N ALA A 32 6.94 20.46 3.97
CA ALA A 32 7.66 21.35 3.05
C ALA A 32 8.49 22.43 3.79
N ASN A 33 8.12 22.78 5.02
CA ASN A 33 8.79 23.79 5.84
C ASN A 33 9.89 23.19 6.74
N GLY A 34 10.22 21.92 6.59
CA GLY A 34 11.27 21.24 7.37
C GLY A 34 10.86 20.78 8.77
N THR A 35 9.58 20.87 9.13
CA THR A 35 9.05 20.28 10.38
C THR A 35 8.59 18.84 10.17
N GLU A 36 8.30 18.10 11.23
CA GLU A 36 7.66 16.79 11.14
C GLU A 36 6.14 16.90 11.33
N LYS A 37 5.40 16.06 10.60
CA LYS A 37 3.95 15.89 10.73
C LYS A 37 3.66 14.42 11.01
N THR A 38 2.94 14.15 12.10
CA THR A 38 2.45 12.80 12.42
C THR A 38 1.22 12.49 11.58
N ILE A 39 1.28 11.36 10.88
CA ILE A 39 0.17 10.81 10.08
C ILE A 39 -0.73 9.92 10.92
N GLY A 40 -0.16 9.20 11.88
CA GLY A 40 -0.91 8.34 12.80
C GLY A 40 -0.02 7.26 13.40
N ILE A 41 -0.65 6.17 13.83
CA ILE A 41 -0.03 5.00 14.45
C ILE A 41 -0.34 3.77 13.61
N VAL A 42 0.65 2.91 13.38
CA VAL A 42 0.47 1.65 12.65
C VAL A 42 -0.43 0.72 13.48
N SER A 43 -1.64 0.51 12.98
CA SER A 43 -2.62 -0.44 13.53
C SER A 43 -2.33 -1.87 13.09
N GLN A 44 -1.97 -2.07 11.82
CA GLN A 44 -1.73 -3.39 11.26
C GLN A 44 -0.53 -3.39 10.31
N LYS A 45 0.16 -4.53 10.28
CA LYS A 45 1.19 -4.84 9.30
C LYS A 45 0.82 -6.15 8.61
N ILE A 46 0.55 -6.06 7.31
CA ILE A 46 0.27 -7.20 6.45
C ILE A 46 1.58 -7.60 5.78
N ASN A 47 1.89 -8.90 5.78
CA ASN A 47 3.05 -9.47 5.10
C ASN A 47 2.70 -10.86 4.61
N ASN A 48 1.95 -10.92 3.52
CA ASN A 48 1.54 -12.18 2.91
C ASN A 48 2.67 -12.71 2.01
N LYS A 49 3.48 -13.62 2.56
CA LYS A 49 4.64 -14.18 1.82
C LYS A 49 4.25 -15.00 0.59
N SER A 50 3.06 -15.60 0.55
CA SER A 50 2.66 -16.44 -0.59
C SER A 50 2.21 -15.60 -1.79
N THR A 51 1.65 -14.41 -1.55
CA THR A 51 1.21 -13.50 -2.62
C THR A 51 2.17 -12.34 -2.85
N GLY A 52 3.07 -12.06 -1.91
CA GLY A 52 4.02 -10.95 -1.98
C GLY A 52 3.46 -9.62 -1.45
N GLU A 53 2.21 -9.58 -1.00
CA GLU A 53 1.63 -8.35 -0.45
C GLU A 53 2.31 -7.96 0.87
N GLN A 54 2.70 -6.69 0.94
CA GLN A 54 3.13 -6.06 2.17
C GLN A 54 2.43 -4.71 2.28
N SER A 55 1.72 -4.50 3.39
CA SER A 55 0.88 -3.32 3.55
C SER A 55 0.88 -2.84 4.99
N TYR A 56 0.73 -1.54 5.20
CA TYR A 56 0.51 -0.95 6.52
C TYR A 56 -0.85 -0.28 6.59
N ILE A 57 -1.52 -0.44 7.72
CA ILE A 57 -2.76 0.28 8.04
C ILE A 57 -2.46 1.22 9.20
N ILE A 58 -2.71 2.50 8.99
CA ILE A 58 -2.36 3.58 9.91
C ILE A 58 -3.65 4.30 10.32
N THR A 59 -3.86 4.42 11.63
CA THR A 59 -5.03 5.09 12.22
C THR A 59 -4.58 6.26 13.10
N ASP A 60 -5.48 7.17 13.44
CA ASP A 60 -5.23 8.33 14.30
C ASP A 60 -4.61 7.97 15.66
N LYS A 61 -5.07 6.86 16.23
CA LYS A 61 -4.51 6.19 17.42
C LYS A 61 -4.42 4.70 17.17
N TYR A 62 -3.61 3.99 17.94
CA TYR A 62 -3.52 2.53 17.80
C TYR A 62 -4.90 1.87 18.00
N THR A 63 -5.46 1.33 16.92
CA THR A 63 -6.78 0.72 16.92
C THR A 63 -6.72 -0.58 16.12
N PRO A 64 -6.20 -1.69 16.69
CA PRO A 64 -6.05 -2.97 15.98
C PRO A 64 -7.40 -3.63 15.67
N PRO A 65 -7.45 -4.68 14.83
CA PRO A 65 -8.66 -5.45 14.56
C PRO A 65 -9.33 -6.04 15.82
N THR A 66 -8.54 -6.30 16.86
CA THR A 66 -8.98 -6.82 18.16
C THR A 66 -9.61 -5.75 19.05
N ALA A 67 -9.50 -4.47 18.71
CA ALA A 67 -10.17 -3.39 19.42
C ALA A 67 -11.70 -3.53 19.32
N SER A 68 -12.40 -2.99 20.33
CA SER A 68 -13.86 -3.07 20.36
C SER A 68 -14.49 -2.40 19.14
N ILE A 69 -15.69 -2.84 18.77
CA ILE A 69 -16.46 -2.24 17.66
C ILE A 69 -16.64 -0.73 17.90
N SER A 70 -16.90 -0.32 19.15
CA SER A 70 -17.05 1.10 19.53
C SER A 70 -15.77 1.90 19.26
N GLU A 71 -14.60 1.35 19.54
CA GLU A 71 -13.32 2.00 19.26
C GLU A 71 -13.04 2.10 17.77
N ARG A 72 -13.24 1.01 17.02
CA ARG A 72 -13.08 1.01 15.56
C ARG A 72 -14.03 1.98 14.86
N ASN A 73 -15.26 2.14 15.36
CA ASN A 73 -16.23 3.10 14.84
C ASN A 73 -15.87 4.57 15.11
N LYS A 74 -14.96 4.85 16.05
CA LYS A 74 -14.46 6.20 16.34
C LYS A 74 -13.38 6.65 15.37
N VAL A 75 -12.72 5.74 14.67
CA VAL A 75 -11.72 6.07 13.64
C VAL A 75 -12.39 6.84 12.51
N LYS A 76 -11.94 8.07 12.26
CA LYS A 76 -12.48 8.96 11.22
C LYS A 76 -11.67 8.99 9.94
N GLU A 77 -10.36 8.79 10.06
CA GLU A 77 -9.43 8.77 8.94
C GLU A 77 -8.47 7.60 9.12
N LEU A 78 -8.13 6.95 8.02
CA LEU A 78 -7.22 5.81 7.98
C LEU A 78 -6.40 5.87 6.70
N THR A 79 -5.12 5.51 6.79
CA THR A 79 -4.23 5.38 5.64
C THR A 79 -3.82 3.93 5.42
N ILE A 80 -3.89 3.45 4.18
CA ILE A 80 -3.28 2.20 3.75
C ILE A 80 -2.05 2.52 2.90
N LEU A 81 -0.89 1.95 3.24
CA LEU A 81 0.32 2.00 2.42
C LEU A 81 0.58 0.62 1.82
N TYR A 82 0.42 0.46 0.50
CA TYR A 82 0.81 -0.75 -0.21
C TYR A 82 2.27 -0.64 -0.66
N LYS A 83 3.12 -1.53 -0.17
CA LYS A 83 4.54 -1.53 -0.54
C LYS A 83 4.71 -2.01 -1.98
N GLY A 84 5.41 -1.22 -2.79
CA GLY A 84 5.87 -1.64 -4.10
C GLY A 84 6.98 -2.69 -4.07
N SER A 85 7.38 -3.15 -5.24
CA SER A 85 8.43 -4.16 -5.39
C SER A 85 9.77 -3.67 -4.83
N THR A 86 10.44 -4.52 -4.03
CA THR A 86 11.83 -4.30 -3.57
C THR A 86 12.86 -5.12 -4.34
N ALA A 87 12.43 -6.04 -5.21
CA ALA A 87 13.28 -6.66 -6.22
C ALA A 87 13.57 -5.57 -7.27
N PRO A 88 14.76 -4.96 -7.18
CA PRO A 88 15.94 -5.63 -7.71
C PRO A 88 17.07 -5.88 -6.69
N ALA A 89 16.81 -5.88 -5.38
CA ALA A 89 17.90 -5.84 -4.39
C ALA A 89 18.52 -7.19 -3.97
N ASN A 90 17.83 -8.33 -4.08
CA ASN A 90 18.40 -9.63 -3.70
C ASN A 90 18.22 -10.63 -4.85
N GLY A 91 19.34 -11.08 -5.42
CA GLY A 91 19.43 -11.72 -6.73
C GLY A 91 18.58 -12.97 -6.98
N ASN A 92 18.37 -13.18 -8.28
CA ASN A 92 17.93 -14.39 -8.98
C ASN A 92 16.45 -14.78 -8.94
N PHE A 93 15.84 -14.68 -10.11
CA PHE A 93 15.12 -15.81 -10.69
C PHE A 93 15.74 -16.18 -12.05
N ASN A 94 16.95 -16.77 -11.98
CA ASN A 94 17.49 -17.76 -12.93
C ASN A 94 17.64 -17.50 -14.45
N VAL A 95 18.00 -16.30 -14.92
CA VAL A 95 18.84 -16.15 -16.13
C VAL A 95 19.77 -14.91 -16.01
N PRO A 96 21.07 -15.06 -15.71
CA PRO A 96 21.96 -13.93 -15.39
C PRO A 96 22.45 -13.04 -16.55
N LYS A 97 21.90 -13.14 -17.77
CA LYS A 97 22.46 -12.47 -18.96
C LYS A 97 21.43 -11.80 -19.88
N HIS A 98 20.26 -11.38 -19.40
CA HIS A 98 19.45 -10.44 -20.19
C HIS A 98 19.85 -9.00 -19.85
N PRO A 99 20.38 -8.21 -20.80
CA PRO A 99 20.77 -6.82 -20.58
C PRO A 99 19.60 -5.93 -20.13
N ASP A 100 18.37 -6.35 -20.39
CA ASP A 100 17.15 -5.56 -20.22
C ASP A 100 16.62 -5.50 -18.78
N TYR A 101 17.33 -6.03 -17.78
CA TYR A 101 16.86 -6.00 -16.38
C TYR A 101 16.80 -4.59 -15.78
N LYS A 102 17.78 -3.76 -16.12
CA LYS A 102 17.73 -2.32 -15.79
C LYS A 102 16.66 -1.62 -16.61
N ASP A 103 16.40 -2.14 -17.82
CA ASP A 103 15.35 -1.63 -18.70
C ASP A 103 13.97 -1.95 -18.12
N VAL A 104 13.64 -3.17 -17.68
CA VAL A 104 12.31 -3.47 -17.07
C VAL A 104 11.95 -2.56 -15.88
N ARG A 105 12.90 -2.18 -15.02
CA ARG A 105 12.62 -1.24 -13.90
C ARG A 105 12.45 0.20 -14.39
N LYS A 106 13.18 0.57 -15.45
CA LYS A 106 13.09 1.86 -16.12
C LYS A 106 11.81 1.94 -16.96
N ASP A 107 11.41 0.86 -17.61
CA ASP A 107 10.22 0.64 -18.43
C ASP A 107 8.98 0.53 -17.56
N TRP A 108 9.08 -0.06 -16.36
CA TRP A 108 8.05 0.06 -15.31
C TRP A 108 7.76 1.53 -14.99
N LEU A 109 8.81 2.33 -14.82
CA LEU A 109 8.70 3.77 -14.55
C LEU A 109 8.30 4.57 -15.81
N SER A 110 8.50 4.01 -17.00
CA SER A 110 8.34 4.67 -18.31
C SER A 110 7.19 4.13 -19.16
N ASN A 111 6.25 3.35 -18.58
CA ASN A 111 4.90 2.98 -19.06
C ASN A 111 4.62 1.49 -19.39
N ASP A 112 5.56 0.54 -19.31
CA ASP A 112 5.35 -0.87 -19.71
C ASP A 112 4.86 -1.79 -18.57
N ILE A 113 4.12 -1.20 -17.62
CA ILE A 113 3.60 -1.86 -16.43
C ILE A 113 2.87 -3.20 -16.72
N PRO A 114 1.94 -3.28 -17.70
CA PRO A 114 1.22 -4.54 -17.97
C PRO A 114 2.14 -5.65 -18.47
N THR A 115 3.09 -5.30 -19.34
CA THR A 115 4.07 -6.23 -19.90
C THR A 115 5.03 -6.72 -18.83
N ALA A 116 5.54 -5.82 -17.97
CA ALA A 116 6.40 -6.19 -16.85
C ALA A 116 5.71 -7.17 -15.89
N ILE A 117 4.44 -6.94 -15.57
CA ILE A 117 3.65 -7.86 -14.73
C ILE A 117 3.50 -9.23 -15.39
N GLN A 118 3.11 -9.25 -16.67
CA GLN A 118 2.93 -10.51 -17.39
C GLN A 118 4.24 -11.31 -17.45
N ILE A 119 5.38 -10.65 -17.69
CA ILE A 119 6.71 -11.28 -17.65
C ILE A 119 7.02 -11.82 -16.25
N THR A 120 6.78 -11.03 -15.19
CA THR A 120 6.99 -11.51 -13.81
C THR A 120 6.09 -12.68 -13.43
N ASN A 121 4.92 -12.78 -14.06
CA ASN A 121 3.99 -13.91 -13.90
C ASN A 121 4.26 -15.05 -14.90
N GLY A 122 5.41 -15.08 -15.56
CA GLY A 122 5.79 -16.14 -16.51
C GLY A 122 4.88 -16.21 -17.74
N GLY A 123 4.33 -15.08 -18.19
CA GLY A 123 3.36 -15.01 -19.29
C GLY A 123 1.90 -15.14 -18.87
N GLY A 124 1.61 -15.34 -17.58
CA GLY A 124 0.27 -15.54 -17.03
C GLY A 124 -0.61 -14.29 -16.93
N SER A 125 -1.74 -14.42 -16.22
CA SER A 125 -2.73 -13.34 -16.04
C SER A 125 -2.11 -12.01 -15.58
N THR A 126 -2.65 -10.89 -16.07
CA THR A 126 -2.30 -9.54 -15.59
C THR A 126 -2.78 -9.28 -14.16
N VAL A 127 -3.77 -10.05 -13.68
CA VAL A 127 -4.24 -10.01 -12.28
C VAL A 127 -3.41 -10.98 -11.44
N THR A 128 -2.44 -10.44 -10.71
CA THR A 128 -1.55 -11.21 -9.84
C THR A 128 -2.25 -11.60 -8.53
N PRO A 129 -1.79 -12.64 -7.82
CA PRO A 129 -2.24 -12.93 -6.45
C PRO A 129 -2.04 -11.73 -5.49
N GLN A 130 -0.97 -10.95 -5.68
CA GLN A 130 -0.71 -9.74 -4.87
C GLN A 130 -1.81 -8.68 -5.04
N LEU A 131 -2.28 -8.45 -6.27
CA LEU A 131 -3.36 -7.51 -6.56
C LEU A 131 -4.65 -7.96 -5.85
N LYS A 132 -4.97 -9.26 -5.92
CA LYS A 132 -6.16 -9.83 -5.26
C LYS A 132 -6.10 -9.70 -3.75
N THR A 133 -4.98 -10.07 -3.11
CA THR A 133 -4.89 -9.93 -1.65
C THR A 133 -4.87 -8.47 -1.22
N SER A 134 -4.30 -7.56 -2.02
CA SER A 134 -4.39 -6.12 -1.76
C SER A 134 -5.84 -5.63 -1.79
N ALA A 135 -6.67 -6.13 -2.71
CA ALA A 135 -8.10 -5.84 -2.75
C ALA A 135 -8.85 -6.39 -1.53
N GLU A 136 -8.55 -7.63 -1.13
CA GLU A 136 -9.09 -8.22 0.09
C GLU A 136 -8.70 -7.41 1.34
N THR A 137 -7.45 -6.96 1.44
CA THR A 137 -6.97 -6.08 2.51
C THR A 137 -7.79 -4.78 2.58
N LEU A 138 -8.06 -4.12 1.44
CA LEU A 138 -8.89 -2.90 1.42
C LEU A 138 -10.33 -3.21 1.90
N LYS A 139 -10.96 -4.26 1.38
CA LYS A 139 -12.33 -4.67 1.75
C LYS A 139 -12.44 -5.00 3.23
N GLN A 140 -11.48 -5.75 3.77
CA GLN A 140 -11.43 -6.08 5.20
C GLN A 140 -11.22 -4.83 6.05
N THR A 141 -10.37 -3.91 5.61
CA THR A 141 -10.16 -2.62 6.28
C THR A 141 -11.45 -1.80 6.31
N MET A 142 -12.16 -1.70 5.20
CA MET A 142 -13.45 -1.01 5.11
C MET A 142 -14.49 -1.62 6.04
N LYS A 143 -14.53 -2.94 6.16
CA LYS A 143 -15.41 -3.64 7.11
C LYS A 143 -15.01 -3.39 8.57
N LEU A 144 -13.71 -3.33 8.86
CA LEU A 144 -13.21 -3.10 10.21
C LEU A 144 -13.45 -1.66 10.69
N TYR A 145 -13.36 -0.67 9.80
CA TYR A 145 -13.49 0.75 10.12
C TYR A 145 -14.58 1.41 9.26
N PRO A 146 -15.87 1.12 9.53
CA PRO A 146 -16.97 1.50 8.65
C PRO A 146 -17.18 3.02 8.54
N ASN A 147 -16.76 3.79 9.55
CA ASN A 147 -16.93 5.25 9.60
C ASN A 147 -15.69 6.03 9.13
N ALA A 148 -14.63 5.33 8.69
CA ALA A 148 -13.38 5.96 8.33
C ALA A 148 -13.35 6.38 6.86
N GLN A 149 -12.89 7.59 6.60
CA GLN A 149 -12.37 7.98 5.30
C GLN A 149 -11.01 7.29 5.11
N ILE A 150 -10.90 6.49 4.04
CA ILE A 150 -9.70 5.70 3.76
C ILE A 150 -8.90 6.38 2.65
N TYR A 151 -7.65 6.69 2.95
CA TYR A 151 -6.66 7.14 1.99
C TYR A 151 -5.76 5.97 1.62
N VAL A 152 -5.57 5.73 0.33
CA VAL A 152 -4.73 4.63 -0.17
C VAL A 152 -3.53 5.23 -0.89
N TYR A 153 -2.34 4.80 -0.50
CA TYR A 153 -1.09 5.18 -1.15
C TYR A 153 -0.31 3.93 -1.55
N GLY A 154 0.47 4.10 -2.60
CA GLY A 154 1.39 3.09 -3.08
C GLY A 154 2.25 3.66 -4.21
N HIS A 155 3.52 3.32 -4.24
CA HIS A 155 4.47 3.65 -5.30
C HIS A 155 4.81 2.41 -6.13
N SER A 156 5.11 2.59 -7.42
CA SER A 156 5.43 1.48 -8.35
C SER A 156 4.32 0.40 -8.31
N LEU A 157 4.62 -0.86 -8.01
CA LEU A 157 3.61 -1.93 -7.86
C LEU A 157 2.57 -1.63 -6.78
N GLY A 158 2.93 -0.89 -5.72
CA GLY A 158 2.01 -0.46 -4.68
C GLY A 158 0.87 0.39 -5.24
N SER A 159 1.14 1.22 -6.24
CA SER A 159 0.10 2.02 -6.91
C SER A 159 -0.90 1.14 -7.66
N MET A 160 -0.44 0.03 -8.25
CA MET A 160 -1.33 -0.91 -8.91
C MET A 160 -2.15 -1.72 -7.91
N ASN A 161 -1.53 -2.14 -6.81
CA ASN A 161 -2.24 -2.76 -5.69
C ASN A 161 -3.39 -1.86 -5.23
N ALA A 162 -3.13 -0.56 -5.06
CA ALA A 162 -4.12 0.43 -4.70
C ALA A 162 -5.24 0.57 -5.75
N GLN A 163 -4.88 0.78 -7.02
CA GLN A 163 -5.85 0.98 -8.10
C GLN A 163 -6.72 -0.26 -8.34
N TYR A 164 -6.11 -1.45 -8.36
CA TYR A 164 -6.84 -2.71 -8.47
C TYR A 164 -7.75 -2.91 -7.26
N ALA A 165 -7.26 -2.68 -6.04
CA ALA A 165 -8.07 -2.81 -4.82
C ALA A 165 -9.31 -1.92 -4.84
N ILE A 166 -9.17 -0.68 -5.32
CA ILE A 166 -10.29 0.26 -5.46
C ILE A 166 -11.26 -0.21 -6.57
N ALA A 167 -10.73 -0.67 -7.70
CA ALA A 167 -11.55 -1.15 -8.83
C ALA A 167 -12.33 -2.44 -8.50
N ASP A 168 -11.80 -3.27 -7.60
CA ASP A 168 -12.39 -4.55 -7.19
C ASP A 168 -13.50 -4.39 -6.13
N LEU A 169 -13.77 -3.16 -5.65
CA LEU A 169 -14.83 -2.90 -4.66
C LEU A 169 -16.23 -3.17 -5.22
N ASP A 170 -17.07 -3.84 -4.43
CA ASP A 170 -18.48 -4.04 -4.76
C ASP A 170 -19.33 -2.81 -4.39
N LYS A 171 -20.52 -2.68 -4.98
CA LYS A 171 -21.49 -1.64 -4.59
C LYS A 171 -21.81 -1.64 -3.09
N LYS A 172 -21.80 -2.80 -2.43
CA LYS A 172 -22.04 -2.93 -0.99
C LYS A 172 -20.89 -2.36 -0.15
N ASP A 173 -19.67 -2.37 -0.67
CA ASP A 173 -18.49 -1.86 0.02
C ASP A 173 -18.46 -0.32 -0.06
N ILE A 174 -18.99 0.23 -1.15
CA ILE A 174 -19.04 1.68 -1.39
C ILE A 174 -20.19 2.34 -0.62
N LYS A 175 -21.30 1.63 -0.37
CA LYS A 175 -22.42 2.09 0.45
C LYS A 175 -22.06 1.97 1.94
N ARG A 176 -21.43 3.00 2.46
CA ARG A 176 -21.03 3.17 3.86
C ARG A 176 -21.58 4.48 4.41
#